data_AF-A0A6A5VEW6-F1
#
_entry.id   AF-A0A6A5VEW6-F1
#
_cell.length_a   1.000
_cell.length_b   1.000
_cell.length_c   1.000
_cell.angle_alpha   90.00
_cell.angle_beta   90.00
_cell.angle_gamma   90.00
#
_symmetry.space_group_name_H-M   'P 1'
#
loop_
_entity.id
_entity.type
_entity.pdbx_description
1 polymer ?
#
loop_
_entity_poly.entity_id
_entity_poly.type
_entity_poly.pdbx_seq_one_letter_code
_entity_poly.pdbx_strand_id
1 'polypeptide(L)' 'SLTKYKRVTQSILALKIYSIVSSVNITITILITLNIVIERLSLLLIVLIIYTNLYSLYECLIKLKITNKKHFIINIIALC' A
#
# COMPACT_ATOMS: atom_id res chain seq x y z
N SER A 1 23.27 -22.54 -0.10
CA SER A 1 23.25 -21.20 0.53
C SER A 1 22.49 -20.14 -0.28
N LEU A 2 22.46 -20.18 -1.63
CA LEU A 2 21.74 -19.20 -2.46
C LEU A 2 20.20 -19.40 -2.52
N THR A 3 19.73 -20.65 -2.48
CA THR A 3 18.31 -21.03 -2.55
C THR A 3 17.50 -20.56 -1.33
N LYS A 4 18.10 -20.58 -0.13
CA LYS A 4 17.49 -20.07 1.11
C LYS A 4 17.32 -18.55 1.06
N TYR A 5 18.33 -17.82 0.58
CA TYR A 5 18.30 -16.36 0.44
C TYR A 5 17.17 -15.90 -0.49
N LYS A 6 17.05 -16.51 -1.67
CA LYS A 6 15.98 -16.17 -2.64
C LYS A 6 14.58 -16.37 -2.08
N ARG A 7 14.34 -17.48 -1.36
CA ARG A 7 13.05 -17.75 -0.70
C ARG A 7 12.71 -16.70 0.37
N VAL A 8 13.68 -16.34 1.22
CA VAL A 8 13.48 -15.30 2.24
C VAL A 8 13.13 -13.96 1.58
N THR A 9 13.81 -13.57 0.50
CA THR A 9 13.48 -12.33 -0.21
C THR A 9 12.08 -12.37 -0.85
N GLN A 10 11.65 -13.51 -1.39
CA GLN A 10 10.29 -13.68 -1.92
C GLN A 10 9.21 -13.60 -0.82
N SER A 11 9.45 -14.19 0.36
CA SER A 11 8.52 -14.08 1.49
C SER A 11 8.41 -12.63 2.00
N ILE A 12 9.53 -11.90 2.04
CA ILE A 12 9.52 -10.46 2.37
C ILE A 12 8.72 -9.67 1.32
N LEU A 13 8.86 -9.99 0.03
CA LEU A 13 8.07 -9.35 -1.02
C LEU A 13 6.57 -9.60 -0.84
N ALA A 14 6.19 -10.86 -0.60
CA ALA A 14 4.79 -11.24 -0.37
C ALA A 14 4.20 -10.52 0.85
N LEU A 15 4.96 -10.44 1.95
CA LEU A 15 4.54 -9.73 3.17
C LEU A 15 4.32 -8.23 2.89
N LYS A 16 5.20 -7.60 2.11
CA LYS A 16 5.06 -6.18 1.74
C LYS A 16 3.82 -5.92 0.88
N ILE A 17 3.56 -6.77 -0.11
CA ILE A 17 2.35 -6.68 -0.94
C ILE A 17 1.10 -6.86 -0.08
N TYR A 18 1.08 -7.88 0.78
CA TYR A 18 -0.03 -8.14 1.69
C TYR A 18 -0.30 -6.93 2.62
N SER A 19 0.75 -6.35 3.18
CA SER A 19 0.64 -5.17 4.04
C SER A 19 0.06 -3.96 3.30
N ILE A 20 0.47 -3.71 2.04
CA ILE A 20 -0.10 -2.64 1.21
C ILE A 20 -1.59 -2.89 0.97
N VAL A 21 -1.97 -4.08 0.50
CA VAL A 21 -3.38 -4.43 0.23
C VAL A 21 -4.22 -4.32 1.50
N SER A 22 -3.72 -4.82 2.62
CA SER A 22 -4.40 -4.72 3.91
C SER A 22 -4.61 -3.26 4.35
N SER A 23 -3.59 -2.40 4.18
CA SER A 23 -3.70 -0.97 4.50
C SER A 23 -4.76 -0.25 3.65
N VAL A 24 -4.82 -0.57 2.35
CA VAL A 24 -5.84 0.00 1.44
C VAL A 24 -7.24 -0.47 1.86
N ASN A 25 -7.44 -1.76 2.13
CA ASN A 25 -8.73 -2.28 2.58
C ASN A 25 -9.21 -1.62 3.88
N ILE A 26 -8.33 -1.49 4.87
CA ILE A 26 -8.66 -0.81 6.13
C ILE A 26 -9.08 0.64 5.85
N THR A 27 -8.36 1.33 4.96
CA THR A 27 -8.64 2.73 4.64
C THR A 27 -9.99 2.89 3.93
N ILE A 28 -10.33 1.98 3.01
CA ILE A 28 -11.66 1.95 2.37
C ILE A 28 -12.76 1.72 3.41
N THR A 29 -12.57 0.78 4.34
CA THR A 29 -13.54 0.52 5.42
C THR A 29 -13.73 1.76 6.31
N ILE A 30 -12.64 2.46 6.65
CA ILE A 30 -12.71 3.72 7.40
C ILE A 30 -13.49 4.77 6.60
N LEU A 31 -13.21 4.92 5.30
CA LEU A 31 -13.92 5.88 4.45
C LEU A 31 -15.43 5.62 4.42
N ILE A 32 -15.84 4.38 4.16
CA ILE A 32 -17.25 4.00 4.13
C ILE A 32 -17.90 4.27 5.49
N THR A 33 -17.24 3.88 6.58
CA THR A 33 -17.75 4.11 7.94
C THR A 33 -17.90 5.60 8.23
N LEU A 34 -16.91 6.40 7.86
CA LEU A 34 -16.92 7.84 8.05
C LEU A 34 -18.04 8.50 7.24
N ASN A 35 -18.24 8.08 5.99
CA ASN A 35 -19.32 8.58 5.13
C ASN A 35 -20.70 8.31 5.75
N ILE A 36 -20.92 7.11 6.30
CA ILE A 36 -22.17 6.80 6.99
C ILE A 36 -22.37 7.73 8.20
N VAL A 37 -21.32 8.01 8.98
CA VAL A 37 -21.42 8.93 10.14
C VAL A 37 -21.68 10.37 9.71
N ILE A 38 -20.95 10.86 8.69
CA ILE A 38 -21.12 12.21 8.12
C ILE A 38 -22.54 12.41 7.59
N GLU A 39 -23.07 11.42 6.85
CA GLU A 39 -24.43 11.43 6.33
C GLU A 39 -25.46 11.56 7.46
N ARG A 40 -25.28 10.79 8.54
CA ARG A 40 -26.15 10.87 9.73
C ARG A 40 -26.04 12.20 10.46
N LEU A 41 -24.87 12.84 10.45
CA LEU A 41 -24.66 14.14 11.06
C LEU A 41 -24.98 15.33 10.13
N SER A 42 -25.38 15.07 8.87
CA SER A 42 -25.60 16.11 7.84
C SER A 42 -24.38 17.02 7.63
N LEU A 43 -23.17 16.47 7.76
CA LEU A 43 -21.91 17.19 7.54
C LEU A 43 -21.47 17.11 6.07
N LEU A 44 -20.59 18.03 5.65
CA LEU A 44 -20.05 18.05 4.29
C LEU A 44 -19.09 16.87 4.06
N LEU A 45 -19.10 16.32 2.84
CA LEU A 45 -18.27 15.17 2.47
C LEU A 45 -16.77 15.47 2.65
N ILE A 46 -16.04 14.58 3.32
CA ILE A 46 -14.60 14.72 3.55
C ILE A 46 -13.86 13.92 2.47
N VAL A 47 -12.97 14.57 1.73
CA VAL A 47 -12.07 13.90 0.78
C VAL A 47 -10.94 13.20 1.54
N LEU A 48 -10.77 11.89 1.31
CA LEU A 48 -9.70 11.12 1.93
C LEU A 48 -8.54 10.91 0.95
N ILE A 49 -7.36 11.42 1.32
CA ILE A 49 -6.13 11.26 0.53
C ILE A 49 -5.25 10.20 1.19
N ILE A 50 -4.96 9.13 0.44
CA ILE A 50 -4.12 8.03 0.90
C ILE A 50 -2.72 8.18 0.31
N TYR A 51 -1.74 8.31 1.19
CA TYR A 51 -0.32 8.29 0.82
C TYR A 51 0.26 6.91 1.12
N THR A 52 0.68 6.18 0.09
CA THR A 52 1.37 4.90 0.26
C THR A 52 2.84 5.03 -0.14
N ASN A 53 3.73 4.85 0.82
CA ASN A 53 5.17 4.78 0.54
C ASN A 53 5.56 3.38 0.05
N LEU A 54 5.85 3.24 -1.24
CA LEU A 54 6.24 1.97 -1.87
C LEU A 54 7.76 1.75 -1.92
N TYR A 55 8.55 2.61 -1.29
CA TYR A 55 10.01 2.53 -1.33
C TYR A 55 10.54 1.17 -0.84
N SER A 56 9.98 0.64 0.25
CA SER A 56 10.42 -0.65 0.79
C SER A 56 10.06 -1.81 -0.15
N LEU A 57 8.92 -1.76 -0.85
CA LEU A 57 8.54 -2.74 -1.86
C LEU A 57 9.55 -2.71 -3.02
N TYR A 58 9.89 -1.50 -3.47
CA TYR A 58 10.85 -1.26 -4.53
C TYR A 58 12.24 -1.85 -4.22
N GLU A 59 12.77 -1.63 -3.01
CA GLU A 59 14.03 -2.26 -2.60
C GLU A 59 14.00 -3.79 -2.68
N CYS A 60 12.84 -4.40 -2.38
CA CYS A 60 12.67 -5.84 -2.46
C CYS A 60 12.69 -6.33 -3.91
N LEU A 61 12.09 -5.58 -4.83
CA LEU A 61 12.09 -5.88 -6.26
C LEU A 61 13.49 -5.77 -6.89
N ILE A 62 14.30 -4.78 -6.50
CA ILE A 62 15.70 -4.68 -6.93
C ILE A 62 16.50 -5.89 -6.43
N LYS A 63 16.36 -6.25 -5.14
CA LYS A 63 17.08 -7.40 -4.56
C LYS A 63 16.75 -8.72 -5.28
N LEU A 64 15.54 -8.83 -5.83
CA LEU A 64 15.12 -9.99 -6.64
C LEU A 64 15.49 -9.88 -8.13
N LYS A 65 16.14 -8.79 -8.56
CA LYS A 65 16.44 -8.47 -9.97
C LYS A 65 15.21 -8.47 -10.88
N ILE A 66 14.03 -8.17 -10.32
CA ILE A 66 12.77 -8.11 -11.07
C ILE A 66 12.68 -6.80 -11.89
N THR A 67 13.30 -5.72 -11.39
CA THR A 67 13.37 -4.42 -12.07
C THR A 67 14.70 -3.73 -11.75
N ASN A 68 15.29 -3.07 -12.75
CA ASN A 68 16.52 -2.28 -12.64
C ASN A 68 16.28 -0.76 -12.75
N LYS A 69 15.02 -0.32 -12.87
CA LYS A 69 14.72 1.10 -13.09
C LYS A 69 14.66 1.83 -11.75
N LYS A 70 15.42 2.92 -11.59
CA LYS A 70 15.37 3.85 -10.45
C LYS A 70 14.24 4.86 -10.65
N HIS A 71 13.06 4.57 -10.12
CA HIS A 71 12.01 5.57 -9.98
C HIS A 71 11.54 5.60 -8.53
N PHE A 72 11.47 6.81 -7.97
CA PHE A 72 10.87 7.07 -6.67
C PHE A 72 9.36 6.90 -6.84
N ILE A 73 8.83 5.72 -6.50
CA ILE A 73 7.39 5.44 -6.64
C ILE A 73 6.70 5.95 -5.38
N ILE A 74 6.31 7.22 -5.39
CA ILE A 74 5.26 7.73 -4.50
C ILE A 74 3.95 7.51 -5.24
N ASN A 75 3.13 6.56 -4.79
CA ASN A 75 1.77 6.44 -5.29
C ASN A 75 0.85 7.21 -4.35
N ILE A 76 0.33 8.33 -4.84
CA ILE A 76 -0.77 9.06 -4.20
C ILE A 76 -2.06 8.43 -4.74
N ILE A 77 -2.85 7.83 -3.86
CA ILE A 77 -4.19 7.35 -4.20
C ILE A 77 -5.17 8.31 -3.54
N ALA A 78 -5.79 9.17 -4.34
CA ALA A 78 -6.91 9.97 -3.88
C ALA A 78 -8.19 9.13 -4.03
N LEU A 79 -8.93 8.95 -2.94
CA LEU A 79 -10.20 8.24 -2.95
C LEU A 79 -11.30 9.27 -2.65
N CYS A 80 -12.15 9.54 -3.65
CA CYS A 80 -13.32 10.40 -3.52
C CYS A 80 -14.47 9.60 -2.92
#